data_AF-A0A554XI37-F1
#
_entry.id   AF-A0A554XI37-F1
#
_cell.length_a   1.000
_cell.length_b   1.000
_cell.length_c   1.000
_cell.angle_alpha   90.00
_cell.angle_beta   90.00
_cell.angle_gamma   90.00
#
_symmetry.space_group_name_H-M   'P 1'
#
loop_
_entity.id
_entity.type
_entity.pdbx_description
1 polymer ?
#
loop_
_entity_poly.entity_id
_entity_poly.type
_entity_poly.pdbx_seq_one_letter_code
_entity_poly.pdbx_strand_id
1 'polypeptide(L)'
;MSSPTIIRLPAEQWRPMAEANSCRLAAEHRGKSPVPVRAVQYRGASYVVFSVMWGAYGSVPEPQISAWWLWPPSLYEGSTTTVYHDEEAIRAGLRERGDHTGLIVSANGKLMVCARQVKFYQGLPTTRPLTQAEAEDYDAQCRSSGWRALWFRGKEPKWYSLHGHPVAVYRGHETLGTDHAVLLWRADGDVHEMSIHHSVRLEPARSADAGKPALVGQMALF
;
A
#
# COMPACT_ATOMS: atom_id res chain seq x y z
N MET A 1 12.60 4.89 23.71
CA MET A 1 11.55 5.06 22.70
C MET A 1 10.81 3.76 22.52
N SER A 2 9.47 3.79 22.53
CA SER A 2 8.65 2.59 22.29
C SER A 2 8.67 2.24 20.80
N SER A 3 8.82 0.96 20.46
CA SER A 3 8.74 0.52 19.06
C SER A 3 7.40 0.93 18.44
N PRO A 4 7.37 1.35 17.16
CA PRO A 4 6.14 1.77 16.51
C PRO A 4 5.15 0.61 16.44
N THR A 5 3.85 0.91 16.56
CA THR A 5 2.82 -0.09 16.30
C THR A 5 2.85 -0.47 14.83
N ILE A 6 2.84 -1.76 14.52
CA ILE A 6 2.81 -2.27 13.16
C ILE A 6 1.39 -2.69 12.81
N ILE A 7 0.88 -2.21 11.67
CA ILE A 7 -0.44 -2.56 11.14
C ILE A 7 -0.28 -2.96 9.67
N ARG A 8 -0.81 -4.12 9.26
CA ARG A 8 -0.89 -4.49 7.84
C ARG A 8 -2.25 -4.09 7.29
N LEU A 9 -2.25 -3.27 6.24
CA LEU A 9 -3.47 -2.83 5.56
C LEU A 9 -3.72 -3.70 4.33
N PRO A 10 -4.97 -4.10 4.07
CA PRO A 10 -5.36 -4.59 2.75
C PRO A 10 -4.98 -3.60 1.64
N ALA A 11 -4.69 -4.10 0.46
CA ALA A 11 -4.27 -3.28 -0.69
C ALA A 11 -5.25 -2.14 -1.02
N GLU A 12 -6.56 -2.39 -0.87
CA GLU A 12 -7.65 -1.42 -1.04
C GLU A 12 -7.60 -0.25 -0.09
N GLN A 13 -7.08 -0.47 1.12
CA GLN A 13 -6.99 0.58 2.13
C GLN A 13 -5.61 1.26 2.11
N TRP A 14 -4.62 0.63 1.46
CA TRP A 14 -3.26 1.14 1.37
C TRP A 14 -3.17 2.46 0.61
N ARG A 15 -3.74 2.50 -0.60
CA ARG A 15 -3.62 3.67 -1.48
C ARG A 15 -4.30 4.92 -0.90
N PRO A 16 -5.55 4.85 -0.40
CA PRO A 16 -6.16 6.00 0.28
C PRO A 16 -5.37 6.47 1.50
N MET A 17 -4.79 5.54 2.29
CA MET A 17 -3.92 5.89 3.42
C MET A 17 -2.65 6.60 2.94
N ALA A 18 -2.00 6.11 1.89
CA ALA A 18 -0.80 6.71 1.31
C ALA A 18 -1.07 8.11 0.73
N GLU A 19 -2.21 8.32 0.07
CA GLU A 19 -2.61 9.61 -0.52
C GLU A 19 -2.97 10.67 0.53
N ALA A 20 -3.29 10.25 1.76
CA ALA A 20 -3.46 11.13 2.91
C ALA A 20 -2.13 11.71 3.45
N ASN A 21 -1.01 11.52 2.73
CA ASN A 21 0.29 12.09 3.08
C ASN A 21 0.24 13.63 3.19
N SER A 22 0.72 14.12 4.34
CA SER A 22 0.77 15.53 4.71
C SER A 22 2.16 16.17 4.60
N CYS A 23 3.17 15.46 4.09
CA CYS A 23 4.54 15.95 3.87
C CYS A 23 4.57 17.32 3.22
N ARG A 24 3.82 17.48 2.12
CA ARG A 24 3.82 18.72 1.35
C ARG A 24 3.31 19.90 2.20
N LEU A 25 2.19 19.70 2.91
CA LEU A 25 1.62 20.70 3.81
C LEU A 25 2.61 21.07 4.91
N ALA A 26 3.27 20.07 5.50
CA ALA A 26 4.21 20.28 6.59
C ALA A 26 5.51 20.95 6.13
N ALA A 27 6.02 20.60 4.94
CA ALA A 27 7.23 21.18 4.35
C ALA A 27 7.04 22.63 3.89
N GLU A 28 5.83 23.00 3.46
CA GLU A 28 5.46 24.37 3.09
C GLU A 28 5.13 25.23 4.30
N HIS A 29 4.76 24.63 5.43
CA HIS A 29 4.39 25.34 6.65
C HIS A 29 5.58 26.14 7.22
N ARG A 30 5.30 27.37 7.66
CA ARG A 30 6.27 28.28 8.25
C ARG A 30 5.71 28.86 9.54
N GLY A 31 6.61 29.13 10.49
CA GLY A 31 6.26 29.75 11.77
C GLY A 31 5.93 28.75 12.88
N LYS A 32 5.21 29.24 13.89
CA LYS A 32 4.98 28.54 15.16
C LYS A 32 3.53 28.08 15.37
N SER A 33 2.65 28.26 14.40
CA SER A 33 1.28 27.76 14.49
C SER A 33 1.23 26.24 14.21
N PRO A 34 0.21 25.52 14.70
CA PRO A 34 0.00 24.12 14.35
C PRO A 34 -0.06 23.90 12.83
N VAL A 35 0.62 22.85 12.35
CA VAL A 35 0.63 22.48 10.93
C VAL A 35 -0.76 21.98 10.51
N PRO A 36 -1.36 22.47 9.41
CA PRO A 36 -2.56 21.86 8.85
C PRO A 36 -2.21 20.51 8.21
N VAL A 37 -2.95 19.46 8.56
CA VAL A 37 -2.69 18.10 8.07
C VAL A 37 -3.95 17.45 7.53
N ARG A 38 -3.75 16.49 6.63
CA ARG A 38 -4.79 15.55 6.21
C ARG A 38 -4.88 14.45 7.27
N ALA A 39 -6.07 14.29 7.83
CA ALA A 39 -6.36 13.20 8.75
C ALA A 39 -7.18 12.11 8.05
N VAL A 40 -6.87 10.86 8.34
CA VAL A 40 -7.55 9.67 7.81
C VAL A 40 -8.01 8.79 8.96
N GLN A 41 -9.18 8.17 8.81
CA GLN A 41 -9.75 7.28 9.82
C GLN A 41 -9.45 5.82 9.48
N TYR A 42 -9.05 5.04 10.48
CA TYR A 42 -8.91 3.60 10.37
C TYR A 42 -9.29 2.93 11.68
N ARG A 43 -10.22 1.97 11.63
CA ARG A 43 -10.73 1.22 12.81
C ARG A 43 -11.12 2.12 14.00
N GLY A 44 -11.78 3.24 13.73
CA GLY A 44 -12.26 4.18 14.74
C GLY A 44 -11.19 5.12 15.32
N ALA A 45 -9.95 5.05 14.83
CA ALA A 45 -8.86 5.94 15.21
C ALA A 45 -8.48 6.89 14.06
N SER A 46 -8.05 8.10 14.43
CA SER A 46 -7.60 9.15 13.50
C SER A 46 -6.08 9.12 13.35
N TYR A 47 -5.58 9.22 12.13
CA TYR A 47 -4.15 9.19 11.83
C TYR A 47 -3.74 10.35 10.93
N VAL A 48 -2.49 10.77 11.05
CA VAL A 48 -1.81 11.62 10.07
C VAL A 48 -0.62 10.88 9.47
N VAL A 49 -0.43 11.01 8.15
CA VAL A 49 0.66 10.39 7.42
C VAL A 49 1.74 11.43 7.09
N PHE A 50 3.00 11.11 7.42
CA PHE A 50 4.15 11.97 7.10
C PHE A 50 5.17 11.31 6.19
N SER A 51 5.08 10.02 5.86
CA SER A 51 5.96 9.43 4.86
C SER A 51 5.34 8.19 4.25
N VAL A 52 5.63 7.97 2.97
CA VAL A 52 5.20 6.80 2.20
C VAL A 52 6.41 6.27 1.45
N MET A 53 6.71 5.00 1.65
CA MET A 53 7.68 4.24 0.90
C MET A 53 6.92 3.30 -0.04
N TRP A 54 7.03 3.57 -1.34
CA TRP A 54 6.47 2.72 -2.39
C TRP A 54 7.44 1.61 -2.76
N GLY A 55 6.90 0.50 -3.27
CA GLY A 55 7.69 -0.64 -3.72
C GLY A 55 6.80 -1.80 -4.12
N ALA A 56 7.42 -2.91 -4.48
CA ALA A 56 6.72 -4.15 -4.77
C ALA A 56 6.33 -4.88 -3.48
N TYR A 57 5.22 -5.59 -3.49
CA TYR A 57 4.88 -6.48 -2.38
C TYR A 57 5.95 -7.57 -2.22
N GLY A 58 6.41 -7.77 -0.98
CA GLY A 58 7.49 -8.71 -0.66
C GLY A 58 8.92 -8.20 -0.91
N SER A 59 9.11 -6.93 -1.26
CA SER A 59 10.45 -6.33 -1.33
C SER A 59 11.05 -6.07 0.05
N VAL A 60 12.38 -5.90 0.11
CA VAL A 60 13.08 -5.40 1.29
C VAL A 60 13.82 -4.11 0.90
N PRO A 61 13.49 -2.96 1.53
CA PRO A 61 12.43 -2.77 2.51
C PRO A 61 11.01 -2.98 1.94
N GLU A 62 10.08 -3.40 2.79
CA GLU A 62 8.66 -3.53 2.41
C GLU A 62 8.02 -2.14 2.21
N PRO A 63 7.05 -2.01 1.28
CA PRO A 63 6.25 -0.78 1.17
C PRO A 63 5.59 -0.44 2.51
N GLN A 64 5.88 0.76 3.02
CA GLN A 64 5.49 1.18 4.35
C GLN A 64 5.03 2.64 4.40
N ILE A 65 4.13 2.97 5.32
CA ILE A 65 3.67 4.33 5.59
C ILE A 65 3.99 4.65 7.05
N SER A 66 4.71 5.73 7.28
CA SER A 66 4.94 6.27 8.63
C SER A 66 3.85 7.27 8.98
N ALA A 67 3.09 6.94 10.01
CA ALA A 67 1.94 7.69 10.47
C ALA A 67 1.95 7.87 11.99
N TRP A 68 1.12 8.77 12.49
CA TRP A 68 0.92 9.00 13.92
C TRP A 68 -0.56 8.95 14.26
N TRP A 69 -0.90 8.24 15.33
CA TRP A 69 -2.23 8.29 15.92
C TRP A 69 -2.44 9.68 16.51
N LEU A 70 -3.51 10.33 16.10
CA LEU A 70 -3.94 11.63 16.58
C LEU A 70 -4.85 11.52 17.80
N TRP A 71 -4.45 12.15 18.90
CA TRP A 71 -5.27 12.30 20.10
C TRP A 71 -5.69 13.75 20.32
N PRO A 72 -6.84 14.01 20.97
CA PRO A 72 -7.12 15.33 21.55
C PRO A 72 -6.00 15.73 22.52
N PRO A 73 -5.62 17.02 22.60
CA PRO A 73 -4.59 17.48 23.54
C PRO A 73 -4.87 17.11 25.00
N SER A 74 -6.14 17.06 25.41
CA SER A 74 -6.55 16.69 26.77
C SER A 74 -6.24 15.25 27.16
N LEU A 75 -5.91 14.37 26.20
CA LEU A 75 -5.57 12.97 26.45
C LEU A 75 -4.07 12.68 26.36
N TYR A 76 -3.24 13.69 26.07
CA TYR A 76 -1.81 13.51 25.87
C TYR A 76 -1.02 14.04 27.08
N GLU A 77 -0.27 13.16 27.73
CA GLU A 77 0.47 13.46 28.97
C GLU A 77 1.94 13.88 28.73
N GLY A 78 2.40 13.86 27.47
CA GLY A 78 3.79 14.19 27.12
C GLY A 78 4.02 15.67 26.80
N SER A 79 5.29 16.03 26.57
CA SER A 79 5.64 17.36 26.08
C SER A 79 5.08 17.59 24.67
N THR A 80 4.50 18.77 24.46
CA THR A 80 3.91 19.15 23.17
C THR A 80 4.61 20.33 22.54
N THR A 81 4.53 20.43 21.22
CA THR A 81 5.04 21.58 20.45
C THR A 81 4.20 21.82 19.22
N THR A 82 4.06 23.08 18.81
CA THR A 82 3.41 23.47 17.55
C THR A 82 4.43 23.62 16.42
N VAL A 83 5.73 23.58 16.72
CA VAL A 83 6.82 23.80 15.77
C VAL A 83 7.19 22.47 15.11
N TYR A 84 6.91 22.37 13.81
CA TYR A 84 7.18 21.17 13.01
C TYR A 84 8.68 20.90 12.85
N HIS A 85 9.43 21.93 12.45
CA HIS A 85 10.88 21.89 12.29
C HIS A 85 11.52 22.77 13.36
N ASP A 86 11.76 22.17 14.52
CA ASP A 86 12.44 22.82 15.63
C ASP A 86 13.94 22.47 15.57
N GLU A 87 14.70 23.22 14.77
CA GLU A 87 16.13 22.95 14.56
C GLU A 87 16.94 23.09 15.85
N GLU A 88 16.54 23.98 16.75
CA GLU A 88 17.20 24.19 18.03
C GLU A 88 16.99 22.97 18.94
N ALA A 89 15.75 22.50 19.10
CA ALA A 89 15.46 21.30 19.89
C ALA A 89 16.10 20.04 19.30
N ILE A 90 16.14 19.92 17.96
CA ILE A 90 16.81 18.79 17.28
C ILE A 90 18.33 18.84 17.54
N ARG A 91 18.95 20.01 17.40
CA ARG A 91 20.39 20.19 17.67
C ARG A 91 20.75 19.95 19.13
N ALA A 92 19.86 20.33 20.05
CA ALA A 92 20.00 20.08 21.48
C ALA A 92 19.70 18.64 21.90
N GLY A 93 19.30 17.76 20.97
CA GLY A 93 18.96 16.36 21.27
C GLY A 93 17.66 16.17 22.03
N LEU A 94 16.84 17.21 22.17
CA LEU A 94 15.53 17.16 22.82
C LEU A 94 14.48 16.51 21.93
N ARG A 95 14.71 16.48 20.61
CA ARG A 95 13.83 15.85 19.61
C ARG A 95 14.66 15.16 18.53
N GLU A 96 14.17 14.03 18.05
CA GLU A 96 14.74 13.35 16.90
C GLU A 96 14.17 13.88 15.59
N ARG A 97 15.02 13.96 14.56
CA ARG A 97 14.58 14.37 13.22
C ARG A 97 13.62 13.32 12.65
N GLY A 98 12.42 13.76 12.30
CA GLY A 98 11.37 12.88 11.75
C GLY A 98 10.52 12.18 12.81
N ASP A 99 10.80 12.38 14.11
CA ASP A 99 9.84 12.05 15.15
C ASP A 99 8.86 13.21 15.34
N HIS A 100 7.58 12.90 15.12
CA HIS A 100 6.49 13.85 15.27
C HIS A 100 5.70 13.64 16.56
N THR A 101 6.16 12.77 17.46
CA THR A 101 5.51 12.55 18.75
C THR A 101 5.45 13.87 19.56
N GLY A 102 4.27 14.21 20.08
CA GLY A 102 4.01 15.47 20.78
C GLY A 102 3.77 16.68 19.87
N LEU A 103 3.89 16.54 18.55
CA LEU A 103 3.55 17.62 17.62
C LEU A 103 2.04 17.90 17.63
N ILE A 104 1.66 19.15 17.86
CA ILE A 104 0.30 19.66 17.70
C ILE A 104 0.08 20.03 16.23
N VAL A 105 -0.97 19.46 15.64
CA VAL A 105 -1.39 19.66 14.26
C VAL A 105 -2.86 20.11 14.21
N SER A 106 -3.26 20.74 13.10
CA SER A 106 -4.65 21.08 12.81
C SER A 106 -5.22 20.08 11.80
N ALA A 107 -6.08 19.19 12.28
CA ALA A 107 -6.79 18.20 11.48
C ALA A 107 -8.26 18.62 11.35
N ASN A 108 -8.70 18.97 10.13
CA ASN A 108 -10.07 19.47 9.87
C ASN A 108 -10.48 20.62 10.81
N GLY A 109 -9.56 21.56 11.06
CA GLY A 109 -9.79 22.72 11.94
C GLY A 109 -9.74 22.40 13.44
N LYS A 110 -9.47 21.16 13.85
CA LYS A 110 -9.32 20.76 15.26
C LYS A 110 -7.86 20.54 15.60
N LEU A 111 -7.46 21.03 16.77
CA LEU A 111 -6.12 20.77 17.30
C LEU A 111 -6.04 19.33 17.81
N MET A 112 -5.04 18.60 17.33
CA MET A 112 -4.76 17.22 17.68
C MET A 112 -3.27 17.06 17.93
N VAL A 113 -2.88 16.09 18.76
CA VAL A 113 -1.50 15.74 19.04
C VAL A 113 -1.15 14.44 18.33
N CYS A 114 -0.02 14.43 17.63
CA CYS A 114 0.64 13.20 17.17
C CYS A 114 1.13 12.41 18.39
N ALA A 115 0.29 11.49 18.89
CA ALA A 115 0.52 10.86 20.19
C ALA A 115 1.44 9.63 20.12
N ARG A 116 1.32 8.82 19.07
CA ARG A 116 2.10 7.58 18.93
C ARG A 116 2.38 7.27 17.48
N GLN A 117 3.63 6.91 17.17
CA GLN A 117 4.02 6.46 15.84
C GLN A 117 3.42 5.07 15.52
N VAL A 118 2.95 4.96 14.28
CA VAL A 118 2.39 3.75 13.68
C VAL A 118 3.01 3.56 12.31
N LYS A 119 3.40 2.32 12.00
CA LYS A 119 3.81 1.92 10.65
C LYS A 119 2.72 1.07 10.04
N PHE A 120 2.15 1.55 8.95
CA PHE A 120 1.31 0.71 8.11
C PHE A 120 2.20 0.00 7.07
N TYR A 121 1.92 -1.26 6.77
CA TYR A 121 2.55 -2.02 5.69
C TYR A 121 1.51 -2.48 4.68
N GLN A 122 1.90 -2.50 3.40
CA GLN A 122 1.02 -2.97 2.33
C GLN A 122 0.85 -4.48 2.42
N GLY A 123 -0.38 -4.91 2.64
CA GLY A 123 -0.80 -6.31 2.54
C GLY A 123 -1.32 -6.65 1.14
N LEU A 124 -1.65 -7.93 0.97
CA LEU A 124 -2.40 -8.39 -0.19
C LEU A 124 -3.84 -7.86 -0.17
N PRO A 125 -4.51 -7.79 -1.33
CA PRO A 125 -5.93 -7.46 -1.37
C PRO A 125 -6.77 -8.49 -0.61
N THR A 126 -7.88 -8.03 -0.04
CA THR A 126 -8.86 -8.91 0.62
C THR A 126 -10.20 -9.01 -0.11
N THR A 127 -10.31 -8.35 -1.26
CA THR A 127 -11.49 -8.43 -2.11
C THR A 127 -11.59 -9.77 -2.82
N ARG A 128 -12.75 -10.04 -3.43
CA ARG A 128 -12.95 -11.25 -4.23
C ARG A 128 -11.94 -11.27 -5.39
N PRO A 129 -11.21 -12.38 -5.60
CA PRO A 129 -10.35 -12.53 -6.77
C PRO A 129 -11.10 -12.37 -8.09
N LEU A 130 -10.45 -11.71 -9.05
CA LEU A 130 -10.86 -11.72 -10.45
C LEU A 130 -10.81 -13.15 -11.00
N THR A 131 -11.69 -13.45 -11.94
CA THR A 131 -11.52 -14.65 -12.75
C THR A 131 -10.29 -14.50 -13.66
N GLN A 132 -9.74 -15.63 -14.10
CA GLN A 132 -8.61 -15.65 -15.02
C GLN A 132 -8.94 -14.91 -16.33
N ALA A 133 -10.13 -15.12 -16.90
CA ALA A 133 -10.57 -14.48 -18.13
C ALA A 133 -10.67 -12.94 -17.98
N GLU A 134 -11.25 -12.44 -16.89
CA GLU A 134 -11.32 -11.00 -16.64
C GLU A 134 -9.93 -10.35 -16.53
N ALA A 135 -8.98 -11.07 -15.91
CA ALA A 135 -7.62 -10.58 -15.76
C ALA A 135 -6.86 -10.57 -17.09
N GLU A 136 -7.03 -11.60 -17.92
CA GLU A 136 -6.48 -11.67 -19.28
C GLU A 136 -7.03 -10.57 -20.18
N ASP A 137 -8.34 -10.34 -20.16
CA ASP A 137 -9.00 -9.29 -20.94
C ASP A 137 -8.48 -7.90 -20.54
N TYR A 138 -8.36 -7.63 -19.24
CA TYR A 138 -7.81 -6.36 -18.74
C TYR A 138 -6.34 -6.18 -19.16
N ASP A 139 -5.51 -7.20 -18.96
CA ASP A 139 -4.10 -7.15 -19.31
C ASP A 139 -3.90 -6.91 -20.81
N ALA A 140 -4.68 -7.58 -21.67
CA ALA A 140 -4.66 -7.39 -23.12
C ALA A 140 -4.99 -5.95 -23.54
N GLN A 141 -5.97 -5.31 -22.90
CA GLN A 141 -6.31 -3.90 -23.15
C GLN A 141 -5.16 -2.96 -22.75
N CYS A 142 -4.43 -3.29 -21.68
CA CYS A 142 -3.31 -2.48 -21.19
C CYS A 142 -2.00 -2.67 -21.96
N ARG A 143 -1.83 -3.75 -22.76
CA ARG A 143 -0.57 -4.04 -23.46
C ARG A 143 -0.11 -2.97 -24.46
N SER A 144 -1.04 -2.15 -24.96
CA SER A 144 -0.74 -1.09 -25.93
C SER A 144 -0.19 0.19 -25.31
N SER A 145 -0.15 0.30 -23.97
CA SER A 145 0.29 1.51 -23.28
C SER A 145 1.11 1.22 -22.00
N GLY A 146 1.67 2.29 -21.41
CA GLY A 146 2.37 2.23 -20.14
C GLY A 146 3.63 1.35 -20.17
N TRP A 147 3.94 0.78 -18.99
CA TRP A 147 5.15 -0.02 -18.78
C TRP A 147 5.17 -1.31 -19.63
N ARG A 148 4.00 -1.91 -19.91
CA ARG A 148 3.89 -3.10 -20.77
C ARG A 148 4.39 -2.81 -22.18
N ALA A 149 3.87 -1.75 -22.81
CA ALA A 149 4.26 -1.36 -24.16
C ALA A 149 5.69 -0.83 -24.28
N LEU A 150 6.24 -0.32 -23.17
CA LEU A 150 7.58 0.24 -23.11
C LEU A 150 8.66 -0.82 -22.88
N TRP A 151 8.39 -1.85 -22.05
CA TRP A 151 9.42 -2.80 -21.59
C TRP A 151 9.19 -4.24 -22.02
N PHE A 152 7.98 -4.57 -22.49
CA PHE A 152 7.56 -5.92 -22.83
C PHE A 152 6.73 -5.96 -24.11
N ARG A 153 7.06 -5.11 -25.09
CA ARG A 153 6.29 -4.98 -26.32
C ARG A 153 6.24 -6.31 -27.08
N GLY A 154 5.04 -6.73 -27.47
CA GLY A 154 4.83 -7.99 -28.20
C GLY A 154 5.06 -9.24 -27.37
N LYS A 155 5.22 -9.13 -26.04
CA LYS A 155 5.35 -10.27 -25.14
C LYS A 155 4.02 -10.59 -24.49
N GLU A 156 3.70 -11.87 -24.45
CA GLU A 156 2.57 -12.38 -23.68
C GLU A 156 3.02 -12.75 -22.26
N PRO A 157 2.23 -12.43 -21.23
CA PRO A 157 2.54 -12.84 -19.87
C PRO A 157 2.31 -14.34 -19.67
N LYS A 158 3.03 -14.91 -18.71
CA LYS A 158 2.65 -16.20 -18.12
C LYS A 158 1.83 -15.97 -16.86
N TRP A 159 0.73 -16.70 -16.72
CA TRP A 159 -0.20 -16.54 -15.61
C TRP A 159 0.08 -17.47 -14.44
N TYR A 160 -0.11 -16.92 -13.25
CA TYR A 160 0.05 -17.56 -11.95
C TYR A 160 -1.06 -17.07 -11.00
N SER A 161 -1.05 -17.58 -9.77
CA SER A 161 -1.92 -17.10 -8.70
C SER A 161 -1.15 -16.76 -7.43
N LEU A 162 -1.67 -15.80 -6.67
CA LEU A 162 -1.24 -15.51 -5.30
C LEU A 162 -2.48 -15.28 -4.44
N HIS A 163 -2.70 -16.14 -3.44
CA HIS A 163 -3.91 -16.11 -2.60
C HIS A 163 -5.22 -16.14 -3.42
N GLY A 164 -5.22 -16.85 -4.54
CA GLY A 164 -6.36 -16.92 -5.46
C GLY A 164 -6.48 -15.76 -6.44
N HIS A 165 -5.74 -14.66 -6.27
CA HIS A 165 -5.71 -13.56 -7.23
C HIS A 165 -4.82 -13.90 -8.44
N PRO A 166 -5.22 -13.50 -9.66
CA PRO A 166 -4.42 -13.71 -10.86
C PRO A 166 -3.17 -12.82 -10.86
N VAL A 167 -2.04 -13.40 -11.27
CA VAL A 167 -0.75 -12.73 -11.39
C VAL A 167 -0.20 -12.93 -12.80
N ALA A 168 0.01 -11.84 -13.52
CA ALA A 168 0.67 -11.82 -14.81
C ALA A 168 2.19 -11.68 -14.61
N VAL A 169 2.98 -12.57 -15.18
CA VAL A 169 4.44 -12.53 -15.13
C VAL A 169 5.01 -12.34 -16.53
N TYR A 170 5.58 -11.16 -16.75
CA TYR A 170 6.28 -10.80 -17.96
C TYR A 170 7.76 -11.11 -17.83
N ARG A 171 8.35 -11.72 -18.86
CA ARG A 171 9.73 -12.20 -18.83
C ARG A 171 10.67 -11.42 -19.74
N GLY A 172 11.88 -11.24 -19.23
CA GLY A 172 13.00 -10.65 -19.97
C GLY A 172 12.76 -9.20 -20.37
N HIS A 173 12.61 -8.30 -19.41
CA HIS A 173 12.52 -6.86 -19.64
C HIS A 173 13.56 -6.39 -20.66
N GLU A 174 13.16 -5.60 -21.66
CA GLU A 174 14.03 -5.23 -22.79
C GLU A 174 15.34 -4.56 -22.36
N THR A 175 15.28 -3.60 -21.42
CA THR A 175 16.46 -2.88 -20.92
C THR A 175 17.16 -3.55 -19.74
N LEU A 176 16.43 -4.12 -18.79
CA LEU A 176 16.98 -4.57 -17.51
C LEU A 176 17.21 -6.09 -17.45
N GLY A 177 16.68 -6.86 -18.40
CA GLY A 177 16.80 -8.32 -18.41
C GLY A 177 16.06 -9.03 -17.27
N THR A 178 15.26 -8.31 -16.47
CA THR A 178 14.53 -8.84 -15.32
C THR A 178 13.09 -9.22 -15.65
N ASP A 179 12.48 -10.07 -14.83
CA ASP A 179 11.05 -10.37 -14.93
C ASP A 179 10.23 -9.31 -14.17
N HIS A 180 8.96 -9.13 -14.56
CA HIS A 180 8.01 -8.29 -13.84
C HIS A 180 6.71 -9.05 -13.58
N ALA A 181 6.35 -9.17 -12.30
CA ALA A 181 5.13 -9.84 -11.86
C ALA A 181 4.13 -8.79 -11.34
N VAL A 182 2.88 -8.90 -11.78
CA VAL A 182 1.79 -7.98 -11.41
C VAL A 182 0.57 -8.76 -10.99
N LEU A 183 0.13 -8.54 -9.76
CA LEU A 183 -1.14 -9.03 -9.24
C LEU A 183 -2.27 -8.09 -9.67
N LEU A 184 -3.33 -8.69 -10.22
CA LEU A 184 -4.53 -7.98 -10.66
C LEU A 184 -5.70 -8.29 -9.73
N TRP A 185 -6.43 -7.26 -9.34
CA TRP A 185 -7.55 -7.39 -8.40
C TRP A 185 -8.55 -6.24 -8.58
N ARG A 186 -9.79 -6.42 -8.11
CA ARG A 186 -10.85 -5.41 -8.28
C ARG A 186 -11.20 -4.75 -6.95
N ALA A 187 -11.35 -3.44 -6.98
CA ALA A 187 -11.90 -2.62 -5.90
C ALA A 187 -12.59 -1.39 -6.49
N ASP A 188 -13.72 -1.01 -5.90
CA ASP A 188 -14.49 0.19 -6.29
C ASP A 188 -14.87 0.24 -7.78
N GLY A 189 -15.11 -0.94 -8.39
CA GLY A 189 -15.47 -1.08 -9.80
C GLY A 189 -14.27 -1.24 -10.74
N ASP A 190 -13.09 -0.77 -10.34
CA ASP A 190 -11.89 -0.76 -11.19
C ASP A 190 -10.94 -1.93 -10.92
N VAL A 191 -10.17 -2.31 -11.94
CA VAL A 191 -9.06 -3.26 -11.79
C VAL A 191 -7.79 -2.49 -11.42
N HIS A 192 -7.13 -2.95 -10.37
CA HIS A 192 -5.93 -2.38 -9.81
C HIS A 192 -4.75 -3.34 -9.99
N GLU A 193 -3.56 -2.75 -10.06
CA GLU A 193 -2.30 -3.46 -10.22
C GLU A 193 -1.44 -3.34 -8.96
N MET A 194 -0.78 -4.44 -8.61
CA MET A 194 0.26 -4.46 -7.57
C MET A 194 1.48 -5.20 -8.09
N SER A 195 2.63 -4.53 -8.15
CA SER A 195 3.89 -5.19 -8.46
C SER A 195 4.28 -6.17 -7.36
N ILE A 196 4.70 -7.36 -7.76
CA ILE A 196 5.11 -8.44 -6.89
C ILE A 196 6.62 -8.65 -7.03
N HIS A 197 7.32 -8.70 -5.89
CA HIS A 197 8.76 -8.92 -5.87
C HIS A 197 9.10 -10.37 -6.23
N HIS A 198 10.25 -10.59 -6.88
CA HIS A 198 10.66 -11.91 -7.38
C HIS A 198 10.86 -12.98 -6.29
N SER A 199 11.05 -12.57 -5.03
CA SER A 199 11.17 -13.49 -3.89
C SER A 199 9.83 -14.10 -3.46
N VAL A 200 8.70 -13.55 -3.91
CA VAL A 200 7.37 -14.04 -3.56
C VAL A 200 7.08 -15.31 -4.37
N ARG A 201 6.78 -16.40 -3.66
CA ARG A 201 6.42 -17.67 -4.28
C ARG A 201 5.00 -17.60 -4.83
N LEU A 202 4.85 -17.85 -6.13
CA LEU A 202 3.56 -17.89 -6.83
C LEU A 202 3.06 -19.32 -6.99
N GLU A 203 1.74 -19.46 -6.99
CA GLU A 203 1.02 -20.71 -7.28
C GLU A 203 0.74 -20.82 -8.79
N PRO A 204 0.57 -22.03 -9.35
CA PRO A 204 0.05 -22.18 -10.71
C PRO A 204 -1.29 -21.46 -10.88
N ALA A 205 -1.57 -20.95 -12.09
CA ALA A 205 -2.87 -20.37 -12.39
C ALA A 205 -3.99 -21.38 -12.14
N ARG A 206 -5.12 -20.92 -11.61
CA ARG A 206 -6.30 -21.77 -11.42
C ARG A 206 -6.94 -21.98 -12.79
N SER A 207 -6.98 -23.22 -13.26
CA SER A 207 -7.69 -23.55 -14.50
C SER A 207 -9.19 -23.34 -14.32
N ALA A 208 -9.86 -22.88 -15.37
CA ALA A 208 -11.32 -22.72 -15.42
C ALA A 208 -12.08 -24.06 -15.21
N ASP A 209 -11.40 -25.20 -15.27
CA ASP A 209 -11.99 -26.54 -15.21
C ASP A 209 -12.12 -27.14 -13.80
N ALA A 210 -11.63 -26.46 -12.74
CA ALA A 210 -11.73 -26.98 -11.37
C ALA A 210 -13.17 -27.03 -10.80
N GLY A 211 -14.18 -26.63 -11.58
CA GLY A 211 -15.60 -26.62 -11.19
C GLY A 211 -16.51 -27.56 -11.99
N LYS A 212 -16.00 -28.37 -12.93
CA LYS A 212 -16.83 -29.38 -13.59
C LYS A 212 -16.89 -30.63 -12.70
N PRO A 213 -18.07 -31.05 -12.21
CA PRO A 213 -18.17 -32.37 -11.58
C PRO A 213 -17.71 -33.40 -12.61
N ALA A 214 -16.82 -34.31 -12.17
CA ALA A 214 -16.42 -35.44 -13.00
C ALA A 214 -17.69 -36.18 -13.42
N LEU A 215 -18.02 -36.14 -14.72
CA LEU A 215 -19.00 -37.02 -15.31
C LEU A 215 -18.41 -38.43 -15.16
N VAL A 216 -18.79 -39.12 -14.08
CA VAL A 216 -18.59 -40.55 -13.92
C VAL A 216 -19.50 -41.19 -14.95
N GLY A 217 -18.97 -41.37 -16.16
CA GLY A 217 -19.59 -42.21 -17.18
C GLY A 217 -19.64 -43.64 -16.65
N GLN A 218 -20.81 -44.08 -16.22
CA GLN A 218 -21.11 -45.49 -16.11
C GLN A 218 -21.03 -46.09 -17.52
N MET A 219 -19.97 -46.85 -17.78
CA MET A 219 -19.98 -47.85 -18.84
C MET A 219 -20.92 -48.98 -18.40
N ALA A 220 -22.14 -48.99 -18.91
CA ALA A 220 -22.94 -50.20 -18.98
C ALA A 220 -22.46 -50.97 -20.23
N LEU A 221 -21.77 -52.09 -20.00
CA LEU A 221 -21.58 -53.12 -21.02
C LEU A 221 -22.89 -53.91 -21.11
N PHE A 222 -23.44 -53.98 -22.32
CA PHE A 222 -24.40 -55.02 -22.71
C PHE A 222 -23.64 -56.33 -22.99
#